data_AF-A0A382Y0B6-F1
#
_entry.id   AF-A0A382Y0B6-F1
#
_cell.length_a   1.000
_cell.length_b   1.000
_cell.length_c   1.000
_cell.angle_alpha   90.00
_cell.angle_beta   90.00
_cell.angle_gamma   90.00
#
_symmetry.space_group_name_H-M   'P 1'
#
loop_
_entity.id
_entity.type
_entity.pdbx_description
1 polymer ?
#
loop_
_entity_poly.entity_id
_entity_poly.type
_entity_poly.pdbx_seq_one_letter_code
_entity_poly.pdbx_strand_id
1 'polypeptide(L)'
;MLNSIGLANLGVERYCKEIIPFLNKLKTQVIINIAGSELKDYLETLEILEMANGNHIGYEINISCPNVTKGGMEFGVSGDMTRELTAEMRSRTEKLLIMKLG
;
A
#
# COMPACT_ATOMS: atom_id res chain seq x y z
N MET A 1 -8.10 21.37 10.22
CA MET A 1 -9.09 20.29 10.00
C MET A 1 -8.57 19.04 10.71
N LEU A 2 -9.41 18.31 11.45
CA LEU A 2 -9.05 17.05 12.12
C LEU A 2 -9.86 15.90 11.49
N ASN A 3 -9.22 14.76 11.21
CA ASN A 3 -9.88 13.54 10.71
C ASN A 3 -9.42 12.32 11.53
N SER A 4 -10.32 11.36 11.74
CA SER A 4 -10.03 10.08 12.39
C SER A 4 -10.78 8.93 11.70
N ILE A 5 -10.61 8.80 10.38
CA ILE A 5 -11.35 7.83 9.53
C ILE A 5 -10.92 6.37 9.79
N GLY A 6 -9.70 6.14 10.30
CA GLY A 6 -9.26 4.80 10.73
C GLY A 6 -9.10 3.78 9.60
N LEU A 7 -8.61 4.21 8.43
CA LEU A 7 -8.38 3.35 7.24
C LEU A 7 -9.63 2.63 6.71
N ALA A 8 -10.82 3.23 6.79
CA ALA A 8 -12.00 2.68 6.11
C ALA A 8 -11.75 2.49 4.60
N ASN A 9 -11.74 1.23 4.15
CA ASN A 9 -11.42 0.84 2.78
C ASN A 9 -12.23 -0.39 2.32
N LEU A 10 -12.22 -0.68 1.02
CA LEU A 10 -13.00 -1.76 0.41
C LEU A 10 -12.41 -3.17 0.63
N GLY A 11 -11.14 -3.26 1.03
CA GLY A 11 -10.32 -4.46 0.89
C GLY A 11 -9.79 -4.62 -0.53
N VAL A 12 -8.62 -5.25 -0.66
CA VAL A 12 -7.88 -5.34 -1.93
C VAL A 12 -8.63 -6.14 -3.00
N GLU A 13 -9.33 -7.22 -2.64
CA GLU A 13 -10.01 -8.06 -3.64
C GLU A 13 -11.16 -7.31 -4.31
N ARG A 14 -11.97 -6.60 -3.52
CA ARG A 14 -13.05 -5.76 -4.05
C ARG A 14 -12.49 -4.55 -4.79
N TYR A 15 -11.41 -3.95 -4.29
CA TYR A 15 -10.74 -2.85 -4.98
C TYR A 15 -10.29 -3.26 -6.39
N CYS A 16 -9.66 -4.43 -6.52
CA CYS A 16 -9.24 -4.97 -7.82
C CYS A 16 -10.42 -5.23 -8.76
N LYS A 17 -11.53 -5.76 -8.23
CA LYS A 17 -12.71 -6.08 -9.04
C LYS A 17 -13.51 -4.86 -9.49
N GLU A 18 -13.63 -3.86 -8.63
CA GLU A 18 -14.59 -2.75 -8.82
C GLU A 18 -13.90 -1.44 -9.21
N ILE A 19 -12.72 -1.16 -8.64
CA ILE A 19 -12.05 0.15 -8.77
C ILE A 19 -11.01 0.13 -9.89
N ILE A 20 -10.16 -0.90 -9.99
CA ILE A 20 -9.12 -0.97 -11.05
C ILE A 20 -9.72 -0.82 -12.47
N PRO A 21 -10.84 -1.46 -12.85
CA PRO A 21 -11.41 -1.28 -14.18
C PRO A 21 -11.85 0.16 -14.48
N PHE A 22 -12.25 0.92 -13.45
CA PHE A 22 -12.54 2.34 -13.58
C PHE A 22 -11.25 3.15 -13.74
N LEU A 23 -10.24 2.91 -12.88
CA LEU A 23 -8.95 3.60 -12.94
C LEU A 23 -8.26 3.43 -14.29
N ASN A 24 -8.33 2.23 -14.88
CA ASN A 24 -7.76 1.95 -16.20
C ASN A 24 -8.36 2.78 -17.34
N LYS A 25 -9.56 3.35 -17.17
CA LYS A 25 -10.20 4.21 -18.18
C LYS A 25 -9.77 5.67 -18.07
N LEU A 26 -9.06 6.05 -17.00
CA LEU A 26 -8.62 7.42 -16.81
C LEU A 26 -7.46 7.74 -17.76
N LYS A 27 -7.48 8.96 -18.32
CA LYS A 27 -6.40 9.47 -19.18
C LYS A 27 -5.34 10.20 -18.36
N THR A 28 -4.91 9.60 -17.25
CA THR A 28 -3.90 10.15 -16.35
C THR A 28 -3.15 9.03 -15.65
N GLN A 29 -2.02 9.36 -15.05
CA GLN A 29 -1.24 8.41 -14.26
C GLN A 29 -1.85 8.25 -12.87
N VAL A 30 -1.92 7.01 -12.40
CA VAL A 30 -2.48 6.66 -11.09
C VAL A 30 -1.40 5.99 -10.25
N ILE A 31 -1.34 6.36 -8.97
CA ILE A 31 -0.55 5.69 -7.93
C ILE A 31 -1.53 5.14 -6.90
N ILE A 32 -1.41 3.86 -6.57
CA ILE A 32 -2.29 3.20 -5.61
C ILE A 32 -1.66 3.26 -4.22
N ASN A 33 -2.41 3.78 -3.24
CA ASN A 33 -1.98 3.77 -1.85
C ASN A 33 -2.20 2.38 -1.23
N ILE A 34 -1.18 1.85 -0.55
CA ILE A 34 -1.24 0.61 0.23
C ILE A 34 -1.00 0.94 1.71
N ALA A 35 -1.87 0.42 2.57
CA ALA A 35 -1.72 0.47 4.02
C ALA A 35 -2.01 -0.92 4.60
N GLY A 36 -1.28 -1.29 5.65
CA GLY A 36 -1.38 -2.58 6.31
C GLY A 36 -0.96 -2.50 7.78
N SER A 37 -1.20 -3.56 8.54
CA SER A 37 -0.90 -3.62 9.97
C SER A 37 0.30 -4.51 10.31
N GLU A 38 0.72 -5.37 9.39
CA GLU A 38 1.95 -6.16 9.51
C GLU A 38 2.61 -6.32 8.14
N LEU A 39 3.90 -6.68 8.11
CA LEU A 39 4.67 -6.87 6.87
C LEU A 39 3.88 -7.71 5.85
N LYS A 40 3.26 -8.79 6.34
CA LYS A 40 2.45 -9.71 5.55
C LYS A 40 1.30 -9.01 4.82
N ASP A 41 0.57 -8.12 5.49
CA ASP A 41 -0.56 -7.40 4.88
C ASP A 41 -0.12 -6.57 3.67
N TYR A 42 1.04 -5.91 3.77
CA TYR A 42 1.60 -5.11 2.67
C TYR A 42 1.99 -5.98 1.49
N LEU A 43 2.66 -7.11 1.74
CA LEU A 43 3.13 -8.00 0.69
C LEU A 43 1.96 -8.69 -0.01
N GLU A 44 0.99 -9.23 0.73
CA GLU A 44 -0.20 -9.87 0.16
C GLU A 44 -1.03 -8.87 -0.66
N THR A 45 -1.21 -7.64 -0.15
CA THR A 45 -1.93 -6.58 -0.89
C THR A 45 -1.21 -6.23 -2.18
N LEU A 46 0.12 -6.09 -2.16
CA LEU A 46 0.91 -5.79 -3.35
C LEU A 46 0.80 -6.93 -4.38
N GLU A 47 0.93 -8.18 -3.95
CA GLU A 47 0.86 -9.35 -4.85
C GLU A 47 -0.51 -9.44 -5.53
N ILE A 48 -1.61 -9.21 -4.79
CA ILE A 48 -2.96 -9.18 -5.35
C ILE A 48 -3.11 -8.02 -6.36
N LEU A 49 -2.53 -6.86 -6.08
CA LEU A 49 -2.58 -5.71 -6.99
C LEU A 49 -1.73 -5.92 -8.25
N GLU A 50 -0.58 -6.60 -8.16
CA GLU A 50 0.24 -6.93 -9.33
C GLU A 50 -0.43 -7.95 -10.24
N MET A 51 -1.22 -8.86 -9.68
CA MET A 51 -2.03 -9.80 -10.46
C MET A 51 -3.29 -9.16 -11.07
N ALA A 52 -3.72 -8.03 -10.55
CA ALA A 52 -4.84 -7.29 -11.10
C ALA A 52 -4.33 -6.43 -12.26
N ASN A 53 -4.82 -6.69 -13.49
CA ASN A 53 -4.45 -6.01 -14.74
C ASN A 53 -4.69 -4.48 -14.71
N GLY A 54 -3.96 -3.75 -13.88
CA GLY A 54 -4.07 -2.31 -13.64
C GLY A 54 -2.98 -1.53 -14.37
N ASN A 55 -3.35 -0.36 -14.88
CA ASN A 55 -2.48 0.55 -15.63
C ASN A 55 -1.77 1.58 -14.74
N HIS A 56 -1.88 1.48 -13.41
CA HIS A 56 -1.20 2.36 -12.46
C HIS A 56 0.32 2.25 -12.59
N ILE A 57 1.01 3.36 -12.37
CA ILE A 57 2.47 3.46 -12.56
C ILE A 57 3.27 3.07 -11.32
N GLY A 58 2.60 2.93 -10.18
CA GLY A 58 3.27 2.76 -8.90
C GLY A 58 2.36 2.68 -7.71
N TYR A 59 3.02 2.55 -6.57
CA TYR A 59 2.42 2.41 -5.26
C TYR A 59 3.00 3.43 -4.27
N GLU A 60 2.12 4.00 -3.46
CA GLU A 60 2.49 4.78 -2.28
C GLU A 60 2.27 3.90 -1.06
N ILE A 61 3.36 3.53 -0.37
CA ILE A 61 3.32 2.63 0.78
C ILE A 61 3.22 3.48 2.05
N ASN A 62 2.04 3.46 2.66
CA ASN A 62 1.74 4.23 3.86
C ASN A 62 2.18 3.48 5.11
N ILE A 63 3.30 3.90 5.69
CA ILE A 63 3.88 3.31 6.91
C ILE A 63 3.68 4.18 8.16
N SER A 64 2.82 5.21 8.08
CA SER A 64 2.62 6.19 9.15
C SER A 64 1.48 5.83 10.11
N CYS A 65 0.84 4.67 9.97
CA CYS A 65 -0.34 4.33 10.77
C CYS A 65 0.04 3.62 12.09
N PRO A 66 -0.40 4.11 13.27
CA PRO A 66 0.06 3.64 14.58
C PRO A 66 -0.60 2.34 15.08
N ASN A 67 -1.60 1.80 14.37
CA ASN A 67 -2.49 0.76 14.89
C ASN A 67 -2.09 -0.66 14.49
N VAL A 68 -0.89 -1.09 14.89
CA VAL A 68 -0.44 -2.47 14.72
C VAL A 68 -0.61 -3.24 16.03
N THR A 69 -1.56 -4.16 16.06
CA THR A 69 -2.08 -4.89 17.23
C THR A 69 -1.08 -5.84 17.90
N LYS A 70 0.20 -5.79 17.53
CA LYS A 70 1.30 -6.48 18.20
C LYS A 70 2.47 -5.50 18.41
N GLY A 71 2.49 -4.85 19.57
CA GLY A 71 3.74 -4.32 20.13
C GLY A 71 4.31 -3.03 19.52
N GLY A 72 3.47 -2.13 18.99
CA GLY A 72 3.77 -0.69 18.96
C GLY A 72 5.01 -0.23 18.19
N MET A 73 5.52 -1.02 17.25
CA MET A 73 6.63 -0.60 16.38
C MET A 73 6.06 -0.03 15.09
N GLU A 74 6.03 1.29 15.01
CA GLU A 74 5.69 2.03 13.81
C GLU A 74 6.75 1.75 12.72
N PHE A 75 6.35 1.18 11.59
CA PHE A 75 7.26 0.96 10.45
C PHE A 75 7.96 2.26 10.04
N GLY A 76 7.26 3.40 10.12
CA GLY A 76 7.82 4.73 9.85
C GLY A 76 8.84 5.26 10.87
N VAL A 77 9.01 4.62 12.02
CA VAL A 77 9.90 5.09 13.10
C VAL A 77 11.13 4.20 13.26
N SER A 78 11.09 2.97 12.74
CA SER A 78 12.25 2.08 12.64
C SER A 78 12.79 2.07 11.21
N GLY A 79 14.00 2.64 11.03
CA GLY A 79 14.69 2.62 9.74
C GLY A 79 14.97 1.20 9.23
N ASP A 80 15.25 0.25 10.13
CA ASP A 80 15.47 -1.15 9.77
C ASP A 80 14.20 -1.82 9.26
N MET A 81 13.05 -1.58 9.91
CA MET A 81 11.76 -2.12 9.45
C MET A 81 11.31 -1.47 8.15
N THR A 82 11.51 -0.15 8.00
CA THR A 82 11.27 0.52 6.71
C THR A 82 12.13 -0.12 5.61
N ARG A 83 13.43 -0.34 5.87
CA ARG A 83 14.35 -0.95 4.92
C ARG A 83 13.91 -2.37 4.55
N GLU A 84 13.54 -3.20 5.53
CA GLU A 84 13.07 -4.57 5.31
C GLU A 84 11.81 -4.58 4.43
N LEU A 85 10.79 -3.79 4.79
CA LEU A 85 9.56 -3.67 4.01
C LEU A 85 9.85 -3.18 2.58
N THR A 86 10.65 -2.13 2.43
CA THR A 86 11.02 -1.60 1.10
C THR A 86 11.73 -2.65 0.27
N ALA A 87 12.69 -3.40 0.84
CA ALA A 87 13.43 -4.43 0.11
C ALA A 87 12.50 -5.58 -0.35
N GLU A 88 11.64 -6.07 0.54
CA GLU A 88 10.69 -7.13 0.22
C GLU A 88 9.69 -6.70 -0.87
N MET A 89 9.11 -5.50 -0.75
CA MET A 89 8.18 -4.97 -1.76
C MET A 89 8.89 -4.74 -3.10
N ARG A 90 10.12 -4.20 -3.07
CA ARG A 90 10.89 -3.94 -4.30
C ARG A 90 11.21 -5.21 -5.07
N SER A 91 11.41 -6.34 -4.40
CA SER A 91 11.62 -7.63 -5.07
C SER A 91 10.39 -8.19 -5.79
N ARG A 92 9.19 -7.62 -5.57
CA ARG A 92 7.90 -8.15 -6.06
C ARG A 92 7.21 -7.32 -7.13
N THR A 93 7.65 -6.10 -7.35
CA THR A 93 7.09 -5.23 -8.40
C THR A 93 8.18 -4.40 -9.04
N GLU A 94 8.09 -4.18 -10.34
CA GLU A 94 8.95 -3.25 -11.07
C GLU A 94 8.42 -1.81 -11.10
N LYS A 95 7.19 -1.60 -10.66
CA LYS A 95 6.54 -0.29 -10.63
C LYS A 95 7.22 0.66 -9.64
N LEU A 96 6.90 1.95 -9.77
CA LEU A 96 7.39 2.97 -8.84
C LEU A 96 6.93 2.65 -7.41
N LEU A 97 7.86 2.67 -6.46
CA LEU A 97 7.57 2.51 -5.03
C LEU A 97 7.95 3.80 -4.30
N ILE A 98 6.97 4.41 -3.65
CA ILE A 98 7.14 5.61 -2.84
C ILE A 98 6.80 5.25 -1.39
N MET A 99 7.79 5.34 -0.49
CA MET A 99 7.53 5.19 0.94
C MET A 99 7.01 6.51 1.50
N LYS A 100 5.78 6.52 2.02
CA LYS A 100 5.19 7.69 2.66
C LYS A 100 5.52 7.68 4.15
N LEU A 101 6.37 8.61 4.54
CA LEU A 101 6.77 8.83 5.92
C LEU A 101 5.73 9.66 6.68
N GLY A 102 5.71 9.49 8.02
CA GLY A 102 4.87 10.26 8.95
C GLY A 102 5.41 11.64 9.26
#